data_AF-A0A955YBA0-F1
#
_entry.id   AF-A0A955YBA0-F1
#
_cell.length_a   1.000
_cell.length_b   1.000
_cell.length_c   1.000
_cell.angle_alpha   90.00
_cell.angle_beta   90.00
_cell.angle_gamma   90.00
#
_symmetry.space_group_name_H-M   'P 1'
#
loop_
_entity.id
_entity.type
_entity.pdbx_description
1 polymer ?
#
loop_
_entity_poly.entity_id
_entity_poly.type
_entity_poly.pdbx_seq_one_letter_code
_entity_poly.pdbx_strand_id
1 'polypeptide(L)'
;MSRRVSVLALLYVLACTGDPPVPTATDVPTDPPTPTDTSPPPEPTLPPPDPREALQLPAILPGETSHFATSHSCAGCHSNHPSSTAMRDDSGAPVSAFDLWQSSMMANAGRDPIWRAVVSAEIAATPGAAEIIGKRCMACHAPMAYSQTVLEGTESPGVETLMAGTNTSQLALDGVSCALCHQIEPTGLGSESSWKGNYTVMGERQIYGPHPNPLGTAMEAAGWSPSFSSHINQVGLCATCHTLITDALDPDGTPNGGSVVEQAPLLEMLNSLYASSDCQSCHLPSRTDQEATIATPIARNADGTDDPSLPDRAIGRHVFVGGNTLVPALLRDNPEIFNPAAPAAAFDATIEAARAQLSWRTANLTLQGTALSGSSLTFDTQIIT
;
A
#
# COMPACT_ATOMS: atom_id res chain seq x y z
N MET A 1 0.33 24.64 -27.18
CA MET A 1 0.08 25.64 -26.11
C MET A 1 1.03 25.33 -24.97
N SER A 2 2.05 26.17 -24.73
CA SER A 2 2.97 25.99 -23.59
C SER A 2 2.23 26.35 -22.30
N ARG A 3 2.04 25.38 -21.40
CA ARG A 3 1.54 25.63 -20.04
C ARG A 3 2.74 25.62 -19.11
N ARG A 4 3.06 26.78 -18.52
CA ARG A 4 4.09 26.90 -17.49
C ARG A 4 3.57 26.23 -16.21
N VAL A 5 4.27 25.21 -15.73
CA VAL A 5 4.04 24.62 -14.40
C VAL A 5 5.18 25.10 -13.51
N SER A 6 4.88 25.94 -12.53
CA SER A 6 5.85 26.36 -11.52
C SER A 6 5.87 25.34 -10.38
N VAL A 7 6.94 24.56 -10.28
CA VAL A 7 7.15 23.64 -9.14
C VAL A 7 8.07 24.33 -8.14
N LEU A 8 7.56 24.62 -6.94
CA LEU A 8 8.37 25.16 -5.83
C LEU A 8 9.00 23.97 -5.08
N ALA A 9 10.25 23.65 -5.37
CA ALA A 9 11.02 22.65 -4.62
C ALA A 9 11.79 23.35 -3.49
N LEU A 10 11.40 23.11 -2.23
CA LEU A 10 12.20 23.52 -1.07
C LEU A 10 13.37 22.55 -0.90
N LEU A 11 14.56 22.95 -1.38
CA LEU A 11 15.81 22.24 -1.11
C LEU A 11 16.45 22.79 0.16
N TYR A 12 16.39 22.01 1.24
CA TYR A 12 17.26 22.23 2.41
C TYR A 12 18.68 21.80 2.06
N VAL A 13 19.54 22.76 1.73
CA VAL A 13 20.98 22.53 1.62
C VAL A 13 21.57 22.66 3.02
N LEU A 14 21.90 21.53 3.66
CA LEU A 14 22.80 21.54 4.81
C LEU A 14 24.16 22.03 4.34
N ALA A 15 24.53 23.25 4.73
CA ALA A 15 25.89 23.74 4.58
C ALA A 15 26.79 23.01 5.57
N CYS A 16 27.58 22.03 5.10
CA CYS A 16 28.73 21.53 5.83
C CYS A 16 29.74 22.69 5.97
N THR A 17 29.78 23.31 7.15
CA THR A 17 30.90 24.16 7.54
C THR A 17 31.96 23.25 8.17
N GLY A 18 33.20 23.35 7.69
CA GLY A 18 34.30 22.48 8.08
C GLY A 18 34.63 22.55 9.57
N ASP A 19 35.14 21.45 10.10
CA ASP A 19 35.50 21.30 11.50
C ASP A 19 36.45 22.43 11.98
N PRO A 20 36.23 23.01 13.16
CA PRO A 20 37.17 23.92 13.76
C PRO A 20 38.46 23.18 14.17
N PRO A 21 39.63 23.85 14.15
CA PRO A 21 40.90 23.21 14.44
C PRO A 21 41.00 22.78 15.92
N VAL A 22 41.54 21.57 16.11
CA VAL A 22 41.85 20.98 17.42
C VAL A 22 42.94 21.80 18.13
N PRO A 23 42.75 22.23 19.39
CA PRO A 23 43.80 22.92 20.13
C PRO A 23 44.94 21.96 20.45
N THR A 24 46.17 22.40 20.21
CA THR A 24 47.39 21.71 20.62
C THR A 24 47.55 21.82 22.13
N ALA A 25 47.74 20.67 22.79
CA ALA A 25 47.95 20.58 24.23
C ALA A 25 49.36 21.04 24.60
N THR A 26 49.48 22.20 25.24
CA THR A 26 50.62 22.54 26.10
C THR A 26 50.14 23.40 27.26
N ASP A 27 50.64 23.05 28.45
CA ASP A 27 50.45 23.64 29.77
C ASP A 27 49.22 23.20 30.57
N VAL A 28 49.43 22.13 31.36
CA VAL A 28 48.55 21.74 32.49
C VAL A 28 49.12 22.35 33.77
N PRO A 29 48.43 23.31 34.41
CA PRO A 29 48.71 23.68 35.80
C PRO A 29 48.22 22.56 36.72
N THR A 30 49.03 22.17 37.71
CA THR A 30 48.61 21.26 38.78
C THR A 30 47.66 22.00 39.72
N ASP A 31 46.36 21.71 39.62
CA ASP A 31 45.36 22.20 40.59
C ASP A 31 45.49 21.47 41.94
N PRO A 32 45.17 22.15 43.06
CA PRO A 32 45.16 21.55 44.39
C PRO A 32 44.01 20.54 44.53
N PRO A 33 44.09 19.59 45.48
CA PRO A 33 43.12 18.50 45.58
C PRO A 33 41.69 19.03 45.78
N THR A 34 40.79 18.64 44.88
CA THR A 34 39.35 18.90 44.94
C THR A 34 38.75 18.22 46.17
N PRO A 35 37.84 18.88 46.93
CA PRO A 35 37.13 18.24 48.02
C PRO A 35 36.31 17.07 47.46
N THR A 36 36.34 15.93 48.14
CA THR A 36 35.56 14.75 47.75
C THR A 36 34.07 15.08 47.86
N ASP A 37 33.42 15.23 46.71
CA ASP A 37 31.97 15.37 46.62
C ASP A 37 31.34 14.01 46.97
N THR A 38 30.64 13.96 48.10
CA THR A 38 29.91 12.78 48.60
C THR A 38 28.46 12.71 48.08
N SER A 39 28.12 13.50 47.05
CA SER A 39 26.82 13.42 46.40
C SER A 39 26.64 12.06 45.69
N PRO A 40 25.46 11.43 45.75
CA PRO A 40 25.18 10.23 44.95
C PRO A 40 25.38 10.55 43.46
N PRO A 41 25.87 9.60 42.64
CA PRO A 41 25.90 9.80 41.19
C PRO A 41 24.49 10.17 40.71
N PRO A 42 24.34 11.14 39.80
CA PRO A 42 23.03 11.40 39.21
C PRO A 42 22.51 10.09 38.62
N GLU A 43 21.27 9.76 38.97
CA GLU A 43 20.57 8.59 38.47
C GLU A 43 20.66 8.62 36.93
N PRO A 44 21.07 7.52 36.26
CA PRO A 44 21.23 7.52 34.83
C PRO A 44 19.88 7.85 34.19
N THR A 45 19.75 9.08 33.69
CA THR A 45 18.58 9.49 32.94
C THR A 45 18.51 8.60 31.71
N LEU A 46 17.49 7.75 31.63
CA LEU A 46 17.22 6.97 30.45
C LEU A 46 17.20 7.92 29.24
N PRO A 47 17.85 7.57 28.12
CA PRO A 47 17.74 8.36 26.91
C PRO A 47 16.25 8.53 26.57
N PRO A 48 15.84 9.68 26.01
CA PRO A 48 14.46 9.87 25.59
C PRO A 48 14.06 8.73 24.64
N PRO A 49 12.82 8.22 24.75
CA PRO A 49 12.36 7.11 23.92
C PRO A 49 12.53 7.46 22.44
N ASP A 50 12.93 6.47 21.64
CA ASP A 50 13.12 6.65 20.22
C ASP A 50 11.77 7.02 19.59
N PRO A 51 11.62 8.18 18.92
CA PRO A 51 10.34 8.56 18.32
C PRO A 51 9.83 7.54 17.28
N ARG A 52 10.70 6.66 16.77
CA ARG A 52 10.34 5.56 15.87
C ARG A 52 9.55 4.45 16.58
N GLU A 53 9.58 4.35 17.90
CA GLU A 53 8.74 3.40 18.66
C GLU A 53 7.25 3.64 18.39
N ALA A 54 6.84 4.90 18.14
CA ALA A 54 5.46 5.23 17.75
C ALA A 54 5.06 4.65 16.38
N LEU A 55 6.03 4.30 15.54
CA LEU A 55 5.79 3.67 14.24
C LEU A 55 5.72 2.15 14.32
N GLN A 56 6.10 1.55 15.45
CA GLN A 56 6.16 0.10 15.58
C GLN A 56 4.77 -0.53 15.40
N LEU A 57 4.68 -1.50 14.50
CA LEU A 57 3.45 -2.25 14.23
C LEU A 57 3.64 -3.74 14.54
N PRO A 58 2.60 -4.45 15.01
CA PRO A 58 2.63 -5.90 15.12
C PRO A 58 2.90 -6.55 13.77
N ALA A 59 3.50 -7.74 13.77
CA ALA A 59 3.57 -8.59 12.58
C ALA A 59 2.17 -9.02 12.14
N ILE A 60 1.99 -9.28 10.84
CA ILE A 60 0.78 -9.94 10.34
C ILE A 60 0.84 -11.42 10.74
N LEU A 61 -0.22 -11.91 11.35
CA LEU A 61 -0.43 -13.31 11.69
C LEU A 61 -1.70 -13.82 11.00
N PRO A 62 -1.88 -15.14 10.86
CA PRO A 62 -3.16 -15.71 10.45
C PRO A 62 -4.28 -15.21 11.38
N GLY A 63 -5.27 -14.52 10.78
CA GLY A 63 -6.44 -14.00 11.48
C GLY A 63 -7.70 -14.23 10.65
N GLU A 64 -8.81 -14.50 11.33
CA GLU A 64 -10.08 -14.84 10.71
C GLU A 64 -11.27 -14.32 11.54
N THR A 65 -12.28 -13.80 10.86
CA THR A 65 -13.58 -13.38 11.42
C THR A 65 -14.70 -14.16 10.74
N SER A 66 -15.96 -13.83 11.02
CA SER A 66 -17.11 -14.42 10.31
C SER A 66 -17.03 -14.23 8.80
N HIS A 67 -16.55 -13.08 8.32
CA HIS A 67 -16.68 -12.66 6.91
C HIS A 67 -15.35 -12.62 6.14
N PHE A 68 -14.22 -12.50 6.84
CA PHE A 68 -12.91 -12.30 6.21
C PHE A 68 -11.84 -13.17 6.88
N ALA A 69 -10.77 -13.42 6.14
CA ALA A 69 -9.53 -13.94 6.68
C ALA A 69 -8.35 -13.21 6.03
N THR A 70 -7.23 -13.15 6.75
CA THR A 70 -5.98 -12.62 6.20
C THR A 70 -5.50 -13.43 4.99
N SER A 71 -4.64 -12.82 4.18
CA SER A 71 -3.97 -13.37 2.99
C SER A 71 -3.32 -14.74 3.22
N HIS A 72 -2.94 -15.06 4.46
CA HIS A 72 -2.47 -16.39 4.89
C HIS A 72 -3.40 -17.53 4.47
N SER A 73 -4.72 -17.32 4.48
CA SER A 73 -5.72 -18.31 4.04
C SER A 73 -5.57 -18.65 2.55
N CYS A 74 -5.12 -17.70 1.73
CA CYS A 74 -4.92 -17.86 0.29
C CYS A 74 -3.50 -18.35 -0.04
N ALA A 75 -2.51 -17.94 0.76
CA ALA A 75 -1.08 -18.16 0.50
C ALA A 75 -0.70 -19.65 0.34
N GLY A 76 -1.39 -20.55 1.05
CA GLY A 76 -1.10 -21.99 0.98
C GLY A 76 -1.16 -22.55 -0.46
N CYS A 77 -2.14 -22.07 -1.23
CA CYS A 77 -2.38 -22.53 -2.61
C CYS A 77 -1.96 -21.52 -3.67
N HIS A 78 -1.92 -20.22 -3.36
CA HIS A 78 -1.71 -19.12 -4.33
C HIS A 78 -0.36 -18.36 -4.20
N SER A 79 0.65 -18.96 -3.58
CA SER A 79 2.06 -18.50 -3.64
C SER A 79 2.87 -19.39 -4.60
N ASN A 80 4.19 -19.26 -4.78
CA ASN A 80 5.03 -20.24 -5.48
C ASN A 80 5.68 -21.25 -4.52
N HIS A 81 6.02 -22.44 -5.02
CA HIS A 81 6.71 -23.48 -4.24
C HIS A 81 7.79 -24.16 -5.10
N PRO A 82 8.93 -24.61 -4.51
CA PRO A 82 9.98 -25.28 -5.27
C PRO A 82 9.56 -26.58 -5.95
N SER A 83 8.58 -27.29 -5.38
CA SER A 83 8.08 -28.58 -5.89
C SER A 83 6.89 -28.45 -6.84
N SER A 84 6.56 -27.24 -7.30
CA SER A 84 5.38 -26.97 -8.14
C SER A 84 5.75 -26.12 -9.34
N THR A 85 5.20 -26.50 -10.50
CA THR A 85 5.28 -25.71 -11.74
C THR A 85 4.17 -24.67 -11.87
N ALA A 86 3.12 -24.76 -11.04
CA ALA A 86 2.02 -23.79 -11.02
C ALA A 86 2.48 -22.35 -10.74
N MET A 87 1.73 -21.39 -11.28
CA MET A 87 1.99 -19.95 -11.15
C MET A 87 3.41 -19.55 -11.57
N ARG A 88 3.90 -20.14 -12.67
CA ARG A 88 5.14 -19.73 -13.34
C ARG A 88 4.85 -19.40 -14.79
N ASP A 89 5.56 -18.41 -15.33
CA ASP A 89 5.51 -18.14 -16.77
C ASP A 89 6.35 -19.14 -17.57
N ASP A 90 6.35 -18.99 -18.90
CA ASP A 90 7.07 -19.87 -19.83
C ASP A 90 8.60 -19.88 -19.60
N SER A 91 9.15 -18.86 -18.94
CA SER A 91 10.57 -18.78 -18.56
C SER A 91 10.86 -19.42 -17.20
N GLY A 92 9.82 -19.84 -16.47
CA GLY A 92 9.88 -20.37 -15.12
C GLY A 92 9.84 -19.29 -14.02
N ALA A 93 9.68 -18.02 -14.39
CA ALA A 93 9.63 -16.92 -13.43
C ALA A 93 8.35 -16.99 -12.58
N PRO A 94 8.42 -16.72 -11.27
CA PRO A 94 7.26 -16.78 -10.38
C PRO A 94 6.26 -15.67 -10.72
N VAL A 95 4.99 -16.04 -10.86
CA VAL A 95 3.87 -15.12 -11.15
C VAL A 95 2.69 -15.30 -10.20
N SER A 96 2.90 -15.95 -9.05
CA SER A 96 1.83 -16.19 -8.08
C SER A 96 1.25 -14.88 -7.53
N ALA A 97 -0.07 -14.89 -7.27
CA ALA A 97 -0.75 -13.70 -6.81
C ALA A 97 -0.25 -13.23 -5.44
N PHE A 98 -0.09 -14.17 -4.49
CA PHE A 98 0.38 -13.84 -3.14
C PHE A 98 1.80 -13.27 -3.14
N ASP A 99 2.73 -13.90 -3.87
CA ASP A 99 4.14 -13.49 -3.82
C ASP A 99 4.37 -12.10 -4.41
N LEU A 100 3.60 -11.76 -5.46
CA LEU A 100 3.66 -10.44 -6.08
C LEU A 100 2.93 -9.37 -5.24
N TRP A 101 1.81 -9.72 -4.61
CA TRP A 101 0.99 -8.78 -3.83
C TRP A 101 1.66 -8.33 -2.53
N GLN A 102 2.30 -9.22 -1.78
CA GLN A 102 2.77 -8.99 -0.39
C GLN A 102 3.69 -7.77 -0.21
N SER A 103 4.45 -7.40 -1.25
CA SER A 103 5.38 -6.25 -1.21
C SER A 103 4.79 -4.97 -1.83
N SER A 104 3.58 -5.05 -2.38
CA SER A 104 2.88 -3.91 -2.97
C SER A 104 2.37 -2.95 -1.89
N MET A 105 2.00 -1.74 -2.31
CA MET A 105 1.31 -0.79 -1.43
C MET A 105 -0.08 -1.27 -1.00
N MET A 106 -0.70 -2.21 -1.73
CA MET A 106 -2.00 -2.78 -1.33
C MET A 106 -1.86 -3.60 -0.04
N ALA A 107 -0.90 -4.52 0.00
CA ALA A 107 -0.59 -5.33 1.19
C ALA A 107 -0.11 -4.49 2.38
N ASN A 108 0.50 -3.34 2.10
CA ASN A 108 1.13 -2.48 3.11
C ASN A 108 0.35 -1.18 3.35
N ALA A 109 -0.90 -1.08 2.90
CA ALA A 109 -1.68 0.16 2.95
C ALA A 109 -1.89 0.69 4.38
N GLY A 110 -2.12 -0.22 5.35
CA GLY A 110 -2.20 0.12 6.77
C GLY A 110 -0.83 0.29 7.45
N ARG A 111 0.24 -0.22 6.85
CA ARG A 111 1.63 -0.09 7.37
C ARG A 111 2.33 1.18 6.90
N ASP A 112 1.76 1.87 5.91
CA ASP A 112 2.32 3.08 5.33
C ASP A 112 2.48 4.19 6.40
N PRO A 113 3.72 4.56 6.76
CA PRO A 113 3.96 5.59 7.78
C PRO A 113 3.53 6.99 7.33
N ILE A 114 3.52 7.28 6.02
CA ILE A 114 3.08 8.57 5.49
C ILE A 114 1.57 8.69 5.65
N TRP A 115 0.83 7.64 5.28
CA TRP A 115 -0.61 7.59 5.50
C TRP A 115 -0.97 7.76 6.98
N ARG A 116 -0.33 7.00 7.88
CA ARG A 116 -0.57 7.10 9.33
C ARG A 116 -0.30 8.52 9.86
N ALA A 117 0.76 9.16 9.39
CA ALA A 117 1.09 10.54 9.77
C ALA A 117 0.02 11.53 9.28
N VAL A 118 -0.47 11.39 8.05
CA VAL A 118 -1.54 12.24 7.50
C VAL A 118 -2.82 12.05 8.30
N VAL A 119 -3.28 10.82 8.54
CA VAL A 119 -4.50 10.58 9.33
C VAL A 119 -4.38 11.15 10.74
N SER A 120 -3.21 10.98 11.38
CA SER A 120 -2.95 11.59 12.68
C SER A 120 -3.02 13.11 12.65
N ALA A 121 -2.54 13.76 11.59
CA ALA A 121 -2.61 15.20 11.44
C ALA A 121 -4.04 15.70 11.22
N GLU A 122 -4.83 15.00 10.39
CA GLU A 122 -6.25 15.30 10.15
C GLU A 122 -7.08 15.20 11.44
N ILE A 123 -6.89 14.11 12.21
CA ILE A 123 -7.56 13.93 13.50
C ILE A 123 -7.16 15.01 14.51
N ALA A 124 -5.87 15.38 14.55
CA ALA A 124 -5.38 16.43 15.45
C ALA A 124 -5.93 17.82 15.08
N ALA A 125 -6.10 18.09 13.77
CA ALA A 125 -6.66 19.33 13.27
C ALA A 125 -8.17 19.46 13.57
N THR A 126 -8.90 18.34 13.51
CA THR A 126 -10.36 18.33 13.69
C THR A 126 -10.81 17.18 14.61
N PRO A 127 -10.54 17.26 15.94
CA PRO A 127 -10.81 16.14 16.87
C PRO A 127 -12.27 15.72 16.95
N GLY A 128 -13.20 16.67 16.76
CA GLY A 128 -14.65 16.39 16.75
C GLY A 128 -15.11 15.50 15.58
N ALA A 129 -14.28 15.36 14.53
CA ALA A 129 -14.55 14.53 13.36
C ALA A 129 -13.67 13.27 13.30
N ALA A 130 -12.97 12.92 14.39
CA ALA A 130 -12.02 11.81 14.40
C ALA A 130 -12.60 10.48 13.89
N GLU A 131 -13.83 10.15 14.29
CA GLU A 131 -14.53 8.93 13.84
C GLU A 131 -14.80 8.95 12.33
N ILE A 132 -15.30 10.09 11.80
CA ILE A 132 -15.62 10.24 10.37
C ILE A 132 -14.34 10.16 9.53
N ILE A 133 -13.26 10.80 9.98
CA ILE A 133 -11.94 10.76 9.32
C ILE A 133 -11.38 9.34 9.35
N GLY A 134 -11.34 8.70 10.52
CA GLY A 134 -10.85 7.32 10.68
C GLY A 134 -11.60 6.35 9.76
N LYS A 135 -12.94 6.40 9.78
CA LYS A 135 -13.81 5.62 8.91
C LYS A 135 -13.48 5.82 7.43
N ARG A 136 -13.37 7.08 6.99
CA ARG A 136 -13.09 7.49 5.61
C ARG A 136 -11.78 6.90 5.09
N CYS A 137 -10.73 6.93 5.91
CA CYS A 137 -9.40 6.43 5.57
C CYS A 137 -9.34 4.89 5.61
N MET A 138 -9.91 4.28 6.64
CA MET A 138 -9.87 2.82 6.87
C MET A 138 -10.67 2.06 5.81
N ALA A 139 -11.72 2.66 5.22
CA ALA A 139 -12.48 2.09 4.13
C ALA A 139 -11.63 1.74 2.88
N CYS A 140 -10.48 2.41 2.68
CA CYS A 140 -9.57 2.14 1.58
C CYS A 140 -8.22 1.54 2.02
N HIS A 141 -7.73 1.83 3.23
CA HIS A 141 -6.40 1.38 3.69
C HIS A 141 -6.41 0.11 4.56
N ALA A 142 -7.54 -0.19 5.21
CA ALA A 142 -7.75 -1.39 6.00
C ALA A 142 -9.18 -1.94 5.74
N PRO A 143 -9.53 -2.17 4.47
CA PRO A 143 -10.91 -2.32 4.03
C PRO A 143 -11.60 -3.58 4.57
N MET A 144 -10.87 -4.67 4.86
CA MET A 144 -11.47 -5.85 5.49
C MET A 144 -11.92 -5.57 6.92
N ALA A 145 -11.11 -4.85 7.69
CA ALA A 145 -11.48 -4.45 9.05
C ALA A 145 -12.67 -3.47 9.03
N TYR A 146 -12.66 -2.50 8.12
CA TYR A 146 -13.81 -1.61 7.90
C TYR A 146 -15.09 -2.38 7.52
N SER A 147 -14.99 -3.27 6.55
CA SER A 147 -16.14 -4.06 6.08
C SER A 147 -16.68 -4.98 7.16
N GLN A 148 -15.81 -5.56 7.98
CA GLN A 148 -16.21 -6.39 9.12
C GLN A 148 -17.15 -5.62 10.05
N THR A 149 -16.79 -4.40 10.44
CA THR A 149 -17.63 -3.63 11.37
C THR A 149 -18.93 -3.15 10.72
N VAL A 150 -18.90 -2.83 9.42
CA VAL A 150 -20.11 -2.51 8.65
C VAL A 150 -21.09 -3.69 8.64
N LEU A 151 -20.60 -4.91 8.41
CA LEU A 151 -21.43 -6.12 8.38
C LEU A 151 -21.97 -6.49 9.77
N GLU A 152 -21.20 -6.25 10.82
CA GLU A 152 -21.63 -6.51 12.21
C GLU A 152 -22.52 -5.39 12.79
N GLY A 153 -22.62 -4.24 12.11
CA GLY A 153 -23.30 -3.06 12.64
C GLY A 153 -22.60 -2.46 13.87
N THR A 154 -21.27 -2.59 13.94
CA THR A 154 -20.43 -2.08 15.03
C THR A 154 -19.73 -0.76 14.64
N GLU A 155 -19.06 -0.13 15.60
CA GLU A 155 -18.33 1.12 15.39
C GLU A 155 -17.26 0.96 14.31
N SER A 156 -17.07 1.99 13.47
CA SER A 156 -16.06 1.96 12.41
C SER A 156 -14.65 1.94 13.00
N PRO A 157 -13.72 1.14 12.45
CA PRO A 157 -12.37 1.10 12.99
C PRO A 157 -11.63 2.40 12.68
N GLY A 158 -10.81 2.88 13.61
CA GLY A 158 -9.76 3.86 13.36
C GLY A 158 -8.38 3.21 13.24
N VAL A 159 -7.36 4.03 13.03
CA VAL A 159 -5.95 3.59 12.84
C VAL A 159 -5.43 2.82 14.05
N GLU A 160 -5.93 3.12 15.25
CA GLU A 160 -5.62 2.41 16.49
C GLU A 160 -5.99 0.91 16.45
N THR A 161 -6.93 0.52 15.57
CA THR A 161 -7.29 -0.89 15.35
C THR A 161 -6.08 -1.73 14.95
N LEU A 162 -5.08 -1.17 14.26
CA LEU A 162 -3.85 -1.86 13.86
C LEU A 162 -3.05 -2.40 15.06
N MET A 163 -3.24 -1.81 16.25
CA MET A 163 -2.53 -2.17 17.48
C MET A 163 -3.36 -3.03 18.45
N ALA A 164 -4.63 -3.29 18.13
CA ALA A 164 -5.58 -3.85 19.10
C ALA A 164 -5.36 -5.34 19.43
N GLY A 165 -4.57 -6.08 18.64
CA GLY A 165 -4.25 -7.49 18.90
C GLY A 165 -5.41 -8.48 18.74
N THR A 166 -6.47 -8.09 18.01
CA THR A 166 -7.65 -8.91 17.70
C THR A 166 -7.58 -9.49 16.28
N ASN A 167 -8.49 -10.40 15.92
CA ASN A 167 -8.58 -10.86 14.52
C ASN A 167 -8.89 -9.70 13.55
N THR A 168 -9.73 -8.74 13.94
CA THR A 168 -9.98 -7.53 13.16
C THR A 168 -8.71 -6.67 13.01
N SER A 169 -7.85 -6.61 14.02
CA SER A 169 -6.54 -5.94 13.89
C SER A 169 -5.65 -6.61 12.85
N GLN A 170 -5.67 -7.95 12.75
CA GLN A 170 -4.93 -8.68 11.73
C GLN A 170 -5.48 -8.40 10.33
N LEU A 171 -6.81 -8.30 10.18
CA LEU A 171 -7.42 -7.86 8.91
C LEU A 171 -7.01 -6.44 8.52
N ALA A 172 -6.84 -5.53 9.49
CA ALA A 172 -6.39 -4.17 9.24
C ALA A 172 -4.90 -4.13 8.84
N LEU A 173 -4.06 -4.93 9.51
CA LEU A 173 -2.62 -5.03 9.25
C LEU A 173 -2.30 -5.68 7.88
N ASP A 174 -3.22 -6.47 7.35
CA ASP A 174 -3.14 -7.13 6.04
C ASP A 174 -3.56 -6.22 4.87
N GLY A 175 -3.94 -4.96 5.16
CA GLY A 175 -4.20 -3.93 4.18
C GLY A 175 -5.33 -4.25 3.19
N VAL A 176 -5.14 -3.87 1.93
CA VAL A 176 -6.03 -4.20 0.81
C VAL A 176 -5.69 -5.61 0.32
N SER A 177 -6.37 -6.60 0.90
CA SER A 177 -6.03 -8.02 0.74
C SER A 177 -7.00 -8.80 -0.14
N CYS A 178 -6.63 -10.05 -0.45
CA CYS A 178 -7.32 -10.98 -1.34
C CYS A 178 -8.82 -11.06 -1.04
N ALA A 179 -9.17 -11.32 0.22
CA ALA A 179 -10.54 -11.55 0.62
C ALA A 179 -11.42 -10.29 0.53
N LEU A 180 -10.87 -9.09 0.48
CA LEU A 180 -11.68 -7.92 0.17
C LEU A 180 -11.92 -7.81 -1.34
N CYS A 181 -10.85 -7.64 -2.13
CA CYS A 181 -10.99 -7.31 -3.55
C CYS A 181 -11.84 -8.35 -4.29
N HIS A 182 -11.70 -9.62 -3.88
CA HIS A 182 -12.47 -10.72 -4.45
C HIS A 182 -13.86 -10.91 -3.81
N GLN A 183 -14.25 -10.18 -2.76
CA GLN A 183 -15.63 -10.19 -2.23
C GLN A 183 -16.46 -8.97 -2.64
N ILE A 184 -15.86 -7.96 -3.28
CA ILE A 184 -16.59 -6.78 -3.75
C ILE A 184 -17.63 -7.20 -4.78
N GLU A 185 -18.88 -6.78 -4.57
CA GLU A 185 -20.01 -7.01 -5.44
C GLU A 185 -19.99 -6.08 -6.67
N PRO A 186 -20.58 -6.48 -7.81
CA PRO A 186 -20.66 -5.64 -9.01
C PRO A 186 -21.58 -4.42 -8.83
N THR A 187 -22.42 -4.41 -7.79
CA THR A 187 -23.43 -3.39 -7.55
C THR A 187 -22.83 -2.00 -7.46
N GLY A 188 -23.21 -1.11 -8.38
CA GLY A 188 -22.81 0.30 -8.38
C GLY A 188 -21.35 0.56 -8.78
N LEU A 189 -20.59 -0.46 -9.20
CA LEU A 189 -19.20 -0.27 -9.64
C LEU A 189 -19.12 0.68 -10.84
N GLY A 190 -18.11 1.56 -10.83
CA GLY A 190 -17.88 2.53 -11.91
C GLY A 190 -18.74 3.79 -11.83
N SER A 191 -19.60 3.95 -10.82
CA SER A 191 -20.37 5.17 -10.56
C SER A 191 -20.05 5.78 -9.20
N GLU A 192 -20.46 7.03 -9.01
CA GLU A 192 -20.30 7.80 -7.76
C GLU A 192 -20.76 7.07 -6.50
N SER A 193 -21.75 6.18 -6.62
CA SER A 193 -22.28 5.44 -5.46
C SER A 193 -21.29 4.46 -4.85
N SER A 194 -20.31 3.96 -5.61
CA SER A 194 -19.31 2.99 -5.11
C SER A 194 -17.94 3.61 -4.84
N TRP A 195 -17.73 4.85 -5.25
CA TRP A 195 -16.50 5.58 -5.00
C TRP A 195 -16.30 5.81 -3.52
N LYS A 196 -15.08 6.24 -3.16
CA LYS A 196 -14.75 6.58 -1.78
C LYS A 196 -14.96 5.36 -0.86
N GLY A 197 -14.60 4.16 -1.29
CA GLY A 197 -14.72 2.95 -0.47
C GLY A 197 -16.17 2.55 -0.14
N ASN A 198 -17.17 3.07 -0.87
CA ASN A 198 -18.57 2.66 -0.75
C ASN A 198 -18.88 1.42 -1.60
N TYR A 199 -17.92 0.51 -1.73
CA TYR A 199 -18.17 -0.79 -2.35
C TYR A 199 -19.11 -1.62 -1.47
N THR A 200 -19.79 -2.58 -2.09
CA THR A 200 -20.65 -3.54 -1.38
C THR A 200 -19.95 -4.87 -1.23
N VAL A 201 -20.09 -5.48 -0.06
CA VAL A 201 -19.68 -6.87 0.22
C VAL A 201 -20.84 -7.59 0.90
N MET A 202 -21.07 -8.85 0.58
CA MET A 202 -22.16 -9.64 1.18
C MET A 202 -21.74 -10.29 2.51
N GLY A 203 -20.44 -10.49 2.74
CA GLY A 203 -19.93 -11.15 3.94
C GLY A 203 -20.14 -12.67 3.96
N GLU A 204 -20.50 -13.28 2.83
CA GLU A 204 -20.83 -14.70 2.73
C GLU A 204 -19.61 -15.57 2.31
N ARG A 205 -18.39 -15.02 2.39
CA ARG A 205 -17.14 -15.67 1.96
C ARG A 205 -17.16 -16.10 0.47
N GLN A 206 -17.92 -15.38 -0.33
CA GLN A 206 -18.03 -15.57 -1.77
C GLN A 206 -16.85 -14.88 -2.48
N ILE A 207 -15.94 -15.64 -3.09
CA ILE A 207 -14.75 -15.14 -3.79
C ILE A 207 -14.99 -15.12 -5.30
N TYR A 208 -14.95 -13.95 -5.91
CA TYR A 208 -15.11 -13.73 -7.34
C TYR A 208 -13.79 -13.81 -8.09
N GLY A 209 -13.74 -14.60 -9.16
CA GLY A 209 -12.60 -14.70 -10.07
C GLY A 209 -12.99 -14.51 -11.54
N PRO A 210 -12.02 -14.22 -12.42
CA PRO A 210 -12.28 -13.93 -13.83
C PRO A 210 -12.52 -15.18 -14.69
N HIS A 211 -12.46 -16.38 -14.11
CA HIS A 211 -12.48 -17.63 -14.84
C HIS A 211 -13.80 -18.39 -14.67
N PRO A 212 -14.46 -18.80 -15.77
CA PRO A 212 -15.65 -19.62 -15.69
C PRO A 212 -15.32 -21.02 -15.18
N ASN A 213 -16.28 -21.64 -14.49
CA ASN A 213 -16.19 -22.98 -13.91
C ASN A 213 -14.98 -23.12 -12.95
N PRO A 214 -14.97 -22.41 -11.81
CA PRO A 214 -13.91 -22.57 -10.82
C PRO A 214 -13.92 -24.00 -10.25
N LEU A 215 -12.75 -24.59 -10.10
CA LEU A 215 -12.59 -25.86 -9.38
C LEU A 215 -12.43 -25.53 -7.89
N GLY A 216 -13.55 -25.62 -7.16
CA GLY A 216 -13.65 -25.02 -5.83
C GLY A 216 -13.20 -25.85 -4.64
N THR A 217 -12.93 -27.15 -4.80
CA THR A 217 -12.78 -28.08 -3.67
C THR A 217 -11.77 -27.63 -2.61
N ALA A 218 -10.59 -27.15 -3.01
CA ALA A 218 -9.58 -26.66 -2.06
C ALA A 218 -10.02 -25.36 -1.37
N MET A 219 -10.69 -24.45 -2.10
CA MET A 219 -11.22 -23.20 -1.56
C MET A 219 -12.39 -23.45 -0.61
N GLU A 220 -13.30 -24.35 -0.96
CA GLU A 220 -14.43 -24.78 -0.14
C GLU A 220 -13.94 -25.42 1.17
N ALA A 221 -12.90 -26.26 1.11
CA ALA A 221 -12.25 -26.82 2.30
C ALA A 221 -11.59 -25.75 3.17
N ALA A 222 -11.14 -24.65 2.59
CA ALA A 222 -10.62 -23.47 3.29
C ALA A 222 -11.72 -22.48 3.72
N GLY A 223 -13.00 -22.81 3.51
CA GLY A 223 -14.14 -22.00 3.93
C GLY A 223 -14.54 -20.88 2.97
N TRP A 224 -14.12 -20.94 1.70
CA TRP A 224 -14.45 -19.97 0.65
C TRP A 224 -15.33 -20.59 -0.43
N SER A 225 -16.29 -19.82 -0.95
CA SER A 225 -17.10 -20.22 -2.10
C SER A 225 -16.58 -19.49 -3.35
N PRO A 226 -15.92 -20.14 -4.32
CA PRO A 226 -15.47 -19.46 -5.53
C PRO A 226 -16.58 -19.34 -6.57
N SER A 227 -16.69 -18.18 -7.22
CA SER A 227 -17.60 -17.95 -8.33
C SER A 227 -16.94 -17.14 -9.45
N PHE A 228 -17.38 -17.39 -10.67
CA PHE A 228 -17.02 -16.55 -11.80
C PHE A 228 -17.80 -15.24 -11.73
N SER A 229 -17.10 -14.12 -11.91
CA SER A 229 -17.75 -12.88 -12.31
C SER A 229 -16.83 -11.99 -13.15
N SER A 230 -17.40 -11.35 -14.17
CA SER A 230 -16.66 -10.49 -15.08
C SER A 230 -16.26 -9.14 -14.48
N HIS A 231 -16.91 -8.70 -13.39
CA HIS A 231 -16.65 -7.39 -12.77
C HIS A 231 -15.26 -7.29 -12.14
N ILE A 232 -14.63 -8.42 -11.81
CA ILE A 232 -13.27 -8.43 -11.26
C ILE A 232 -12.24 -7.84 -12.25
N ASN A 233 -12.56 -7.88 -13.55
CA ASN A 233 -11.75 -7.33 -14.63
C ASN A 233 -12.20 -5.92 -15.07
N GLN A 234 -13.14 -5.29 -14.36
CA GLN A 234 -13.63 -3.95 -14.71
C GLN A 234 -12.91 -2.87 -13.90
N VAL A 235 -12.63 -1.73 -14.52
CA VAL A 235 -12.02 -0.56 -13.86
C VAL A 235 -12.84 -0.04 -12.67
N GLY A 236 -14.15 -0.30 -12.68
CA GLY A 236 -15.08 0.08 -11.62
C GLY A 236 -14.69 -0.50 -10.25
N LEU A 237 -14.05 -1.67 -10.21
CA LEU A 237 -13.53 -2.27 -8.97
C LEU A 237 -12.44 -1.39 -8.36
N CYS A 238 -11.45 -1.00 -9.15
CA CYS A 238 -10.34 -0.14 -8.72
C CYS A 238 -10.82 1.25 -8.33
N ALA A 239 -11.81 1.77 -9.06
CA ALA A 239 -12.38 3.09 -8.85
C ALA A 239 -13.09 3.28 -7.51
N THR A 240 -13.43 2.18 -6.83
CA THR A 240 -14.00 2.24 -5.47
C THR A 240 -13.04 2.93 -4.50
N CYS A 241 -11.74 2.63 -4.57
CA CYS A 241 -10.71 3.28 -3.76
C CYS A 241 -9.96 4.39 -4.51
N HIS A 242 -9.85 4.31 -5.84
CA HIS A 242 -9.11 5.26 -6.68
C HIS A 242 -9.98 6.35 -7.31
N THR A 243 -11.16 6.62 -6.76
CA THR A 243 -11.92 7.85 -6.99
C THR A 243 -12.40 8.36 -5.64
N LEU A 244 -11.80 9.44 -5.16
CA LEU A 244 -11.91 9.94 -3.80
C LEU A 244 -12.27 11.43 -3.81
N ILE A 245 -13.56 11.71 -3.62
CA ILE A 245 -14.14 13.06 -3.57
C ILE A 245 -14.75 13.29 -2.19
N THR A 246 -13.95 13.73 -1.23
CA THR A 246 -14.35 13.85 0.18
C THR A 246 -15.12 15.14 0.45
N ASP A 247 -15.95 15.13 1.48
CA ASP A 247 -16.66 16.33 1.92
C ASP A 247 -15.72 17.18 2.78
N ALA A 248 -15.70 18.50 2.55
CA ALA A 248 -14.90 19.41 3.32
C ALA A 248 -15.56 19.73 4.67
N LEU A 249 -14.74 19.79 5.72
CA LEU A 249 -15.18 20.06 7.09
C LEU A 249 -14.69 21.44 7.55
N ASP A 250 -15.49 22.11 8.35
CA ASP A 250 -15.06 23.26 9.17
C ASP A 250 -14.19 22.79 10.35
N PRO A 251 -13.46 23.70 11.03
CA PRO A 251 -12.60 23.34 12.16
C PRO A 251 -13.32 22.65 13.34
N ASP A 252 -14.64 22.78 13.44
CA ASP A 252 -15.46 22.10 14.45
C ASP A 252 -15.92 20.70 14.01
N GLY A 253 -15.58 20.27 12.79
CA GLY A 253 -15.92 18.97 12.21
C GLY A 253 -17.24 18.95 11.46
N THR A 254 -17.94 20.09 11.32
CA THR A 254 -19.19 20.14 10.57
C THR A 254 -18.93 20.22 9.05
N PRO A 255 -19.69 19.50 8.20
CA PRO A 255 -19.56 19.64 6.76
C PRO A 255 -19.93 21.06 6.30
N ASN A 256 -19.04 21.72 5.58
CA ASN A 256 -19.23 23.11 5.14
C ASN A 256 -19.86 23.22 3.74
N GLY A 257 -20.26 22.09 3.16
CA GLY A 257 -20.87 22.00 1.82
C GLY A 257 -19.87 22.02 0.67
N GLY A 258 -18.56 22.13 0.95
CA GLY A 258 -17.51 21.95 -0.04
C GLY A 258 -17.17 20.48 -0.27
N SER A 259 -16.50 20.19 -1.39
CA SER A 259 -15.92 18.87 -1.68
C SER A 259 -14.49 19.01 -2.17
N VAL A 260 -13.64 18.06 -1.79
CA VAL A 260 -12.23 17.99 -2.18
C VAL A 260 -12.03 16.76 -3.05
N VAL A 261 -11.46 16.96 -4.24
CA VAL A 261 -11.01 15.85 -5.07
C VAL A 261 -9.61 15.47 -4.59
N GLU A 262 -9.54 14.50 -3.68
CA GLU A 262 -8.28 13.99 -3.15
C GLU A 262 -7.57 13.14 -4.20
N GLN A 263 -8.32 12.29 -4.91
CA GLN A 263 -7.83 11.47 -6.03
C GLN A 263 -8.93 11.28 -7.07
N ALA A 264 -8.62 11.44 -8.36
CA ALA A 264 -9.54 11.10 -9.44
C ALA A 264 -8.93 10.33 -10.65
N PRO A 265 -7.99 9.38 -10.48
CA PRO A 265 -7.39 8.62 -11.58
C PRO A 265 -8.38 8.07 -12.63
N LEU A 266 -9.52 7.52 -12.21
CA LEU A 266 -10.52 7.03 -13.18
C LEU A 266 -11.03 8.17 -14.07
N LEU A 267 -11.41 9.29 -13.47
CA LEU A 267 -11.96 10.44 -14.20
C LEU A 267 -10.91 11.09 -15.09
N GLU A 268 -9.67 11.16 -14.62
CA GLU A 268 -8.52 11.64 -15.41
C GLU A 268 -8.29 10.73 -16.64
N MET A 269 -8.31 9.41 -16.46
CA MET A 269 -8.16 8.44 -17.54
C MET A 269 -9.30 8.56 -18.56
N LEU A 270 -10.56 8.63 -18.10
CA LEU A 270 -11.74 8.78 -18.96
C LEU A 270 -11.72 10.10 -19.77
N ASN A 271 -11.06 11.13 -19.26
CA ASN A 271 -10.85 12.41 -19.95
C ASN A 271 -9.54 12.49 -20.76
N SER A 272 -8.85 11.36 -20.96
CA SER A 272 -7.57 11.29 -21.67
C SER A 272 -7.66 10.48 -22.97
N LEU A 273 -6.54 10.39 -23.70
CA LEU A 273 -6.40 9.50 -24.86
C LEU A 273 -6.49 8.01 -24.48
N TYR A 274 -6.44 7.67 -23.18
CA TYR A 274 -6.51 6.32 -22.66
C TYR A 274 -7.91 5.94 -22.16
N ALA A 275 -8.96 6.67 -22.52
CA ALA A 275 -10.33 6.43 -22.03
C ALA A 275 -10.87 5.01 -22.29
N SER A 276 -10.30 4.27 -23.26
CA SER A 276 -10.64 2.87 -23.57
C SER A 276 -9.69 1.84 -22.94
N SER A 277 -8.78 2.27 -22.06
CA SER A 277 -7.83 1.38 -21.37
C SER A 277 -8.41 0.88 -20.06
N ASP A 278 -7.98 -0.31 -19.64
CA ASP A 278 -8.33 -0.85 -18.33
C ASP A 278 -7.16 -0.72 -17.35
N CYS A 279 -7.44 -0.38 -16.10
CA CYS A 279 -6.44 -0.32 -15.02
C CYS A 279 -5.64 -1.64 -14.93
N GLN A 280 -6.34 -2.76 -15.03
CA GLN A 280 -5.78 -4.11 -14.93
C GLN A 280 -4.77 -4.42 -16.03
N SER A 281 -4.95 -3.85 -17.23
CA SER A 281 -4.06 -4.13 -18.37
C SER A 281 -2.60 -3.70 -18.09
N CYS A 282 -2.42 -2.62 -17.33
CA CYS A 282 -1.10 -2.13 -16.93
C CYS A 282 -0.69 -2.59 -15.52
N HIS A 283 -1.61 -2.60 -14.55
CA HIS A 283 -1.29 -2.85 -13.14
C HIS A 283 -1.43 -4.32 -12.71
N LEU A 284 -2.10 -5.15 -13.51
CA LEU A 284 -2.18 -6.61 -13.36
C LEU A 284 -1.80 -7.31 -14.69
N PRO A 285 -0.59 -7.07 -15.23
CA PRO A 285 -0.24 -7.49 -16.57
C PRO A 285 -0.26 -9.02 -16.69
N SER A 286 -1.07 -9.53 -17.60
CA SER A 286 -1.22 -10.96 -17.88
C SER A 286 -0.38 -11.47 -19.05
N ARG A 287 0.54 -10.62 -19.54
CA ARG A 287 1.43 -10.92 -20.67
C ARG A 287 2.90 -10.88 -20.25
N THR A 288 3.72 -11.68 -20.90
CA THR A 288 5.18 -11.61 -20.84
C THR A 288 5.70 -10.36 -21.57
N ASP A 289 6.99 -10.07 -21.45
CA ASP A 289 7.62 -8.97 -22.20
C ASP A 289 7.63 -9.22 -23.73
N GLN A 290 7.39 -10.45 -24.17
CA GLN A 290 7.20 -10.82 -25.57
C GLN A 290 5.71 -10.82 -25.99
N GLU A 291 4.84 -10.21 -25.18
CA GLU A 291 3.39 -10.06 -25.43
C GLU A 291 2.60 -11.38 -25.46
N ALA A 292 3.20 -12.50 -25.03
CA ALA A 292 2.49 -13.77 -24.90
C ALA A 292 1.65 -13.78 -23.62
N THR A 293 0.42 -14.29 -23.68
CA THR A 293 -0.42 -14.46 -22.48
C THR A 293 0.22 -15.48 -21.56
N ILE A 294 0.38 -15.12 -20.29
CA ILE A 294 0.86 -16.01 -19.23
C ILE A 294 -0.30 -16.94 -18.86
N ALA A 295 -0.18 -18.23 -19.17
CA ALA A 295 -1.16 -19.25 -18.85
C ALA A 295 -0.50 -20.38 -18.05
N THR A 296 -1.06 -20.67 -16.87
CA THR A 296 -0.50 -21.63 -15.91
C THR A 296 -1.59 -22.04 -14.93
N PRO A 297 -1.49 -23.18 -14.19
CA PRO A 297 -2.38 -23.44 -13.08
C PRO A 297 -2.25 -22.31 -12.05
N ILE A 298 -3.37 -21.70 -11.65
CA ILE A 298 -3.40 -20.51 -10.79
C ILE A 298 -3.39 -20.84 -9.30
N ALA A 299 -3.24 -22.11 -8.97
CA ALA A 299 -3.12 -22.63 -7.63
C ALA A 299 -2.32 -23.93 -7.66
N ARG A 300 -1.92 -24.39 -6.49
CA ARG A 300 -1.34 -25.71 -6.25
C ARG A 300 -1.98 -26.35 -5.01
N ASN A 301 -1.62 -27.59 -4.72
CA ASN A 301 -2.02 -28.23 -3.47
C ASN A 301 -1.38 -27.54 -2.26
N ALA A 302 -2.05 -27.61 -1.11
CA ALA A 302 -1.55 -27.05 0.15
C ALA A 302 -0.24 -27.70 0.63
N ASP A 303 0.08 -28.91 0.17
CA ASP A 303 1.34 -29.60 0.46
C ASP A 303 2.51 -29.15 -0.43
N GLY A 304 2.27 -28.20 -1.34
CA GLY A 304 3.29 -27.64 -2.22
C GLY A 304 3.45 -28.37 -3.57
N THR A 305 2.67 -29.43 -3.83
CA THR A 305 2.70 -30.18 -5.10
C THR A 305 1.72 -29.63 -6.13
N ASP A 306 1.94 -29.93 -7.40
CA ASP A 306 0.98 -29.61 -8.47
C ASP A 306 -0.30 -30.44 -8.33
N ASP A 307 -1.44 -29.81 -8.61
CA ASP A 307 -2.72 -30.49 -8.78
C ASP A 307 -2.97 -30.71 -10.28
N PRO A 308 -2.87 -31.95 -10.79
CA PRO A 308 -3.05 -32.23 -12.22
C PRO A 308 -4.49 -32.03 -12.71
N SER A 309 -5.45 -31.80 -11.82
CA SER A 309 -6.83 -31.47 -12.19
C SER A 309 -7.03 -29.99 -12.53
N LEU A 310 -6.12 -29.11 -12.11
CA LEU A 310 -6.21 -27.68 -12.36
C LEU A 310 -5.80 -27.36 -13.81
N PRO A 311 -6.66 -26.69 -14.60
CA PRO A 311 -6.29 -26.27 -15.94
C PRO A 311 -5.42 -25.01 -15.91
N ASP A 312 -4.67 -24.81 -16.99
CA ASP A 312 -4.03 -23.52 -17.25
C ASP A 312 -5.08 -22.43 -17.40
N ARG A 313 -4.84 -21.29 -16.73
CA ARG A 313 -5.66 -20.08 -16.86
C ARG A 313 -4.75 -18.89 -17.06
N ALA A 314 -5.25 -17.89 -17.79
CA ALA A 314 -4.58 -16.60 -17.88
C ALA A 314 -4.50 -15.96 -16.49
N ILE A 315 -3.32 -15.57 -16.04
CA ILE A 315 -3.13 -14.98 -14.70
C ILE A 315 -2.79 -13.49 -14.80
N GLY A 316 -3.47 -12.66 -14.02
CA GLY A 316 -3.07 -11.27 -13.81
C GLY A 316 -1.96 -11.22 -12.75
N ARG A 317 -0.78 -10.73 -13.10
CA ARG A 317 0.33 -10.58 -12.15
C ARG A 317 0.00 -9.48 -11.14
N HIS A 318 -0.19 -9.82 -9.87
CA HIS A 318 -0.61 -8.90 -8.79
C HIS A 318 0.52 -7.95 -8.34
N VAL A 319 1.14 -7.26 -9.29
CA VAL A 319 2.28 -6.35 -9.04
C VAL A 319 1.83 -5.00 -8.48
N PHE A 320 0.66 -4.49 -8.90
CA PHE A 320 0.05 -3.24 -8.42
C PHE A 320 1.02 -2.04 -8.39
N VAL A 321 1.93 -1.99 -9.36
CA VAL A 321 3.03 -1.03 -9.33
C VAL A 321 2.56 0.36 -9.75
N GLY A 322 3.03 1.37 -9.01
CA GLY A 322 2.81 2.80 -9.29
C GLY A 322 4.15 3.54 -9.39
N GLY A 323 4.17 4.82 -8.99
CA GLY A 323 5.40 5.60 -8.91
C GLY A 323 6.12 5.57 -7.55
N ASN A 324 5.56 4.87 -6.55
CA ASN A 324 6.08 4.89 -5.19
C ASN A 324 7.28 3.94 -5.04
N THR A 325 8.47 4.51 -4.94
CA THR A 325 9.70 3.78 -4.58
C THR A 325 10.11 3.99 -3.12
N LEU A 326 9.54 5.01 -2.47
CA LEU A 326 9.95 5.46 -1.14
C LEU A 326 9.40 4.55 -0.05
N VAL A 327 8.07 4.33 0.00
CA VAL A 327 7.47 3.55 1.09
C VAL A 327 7.91 2.08 1.04
N PRO A 328 7.93 1.40 -0.12
CA PRO A 328 8.52 0.06 -0.19
C PRO A 328 9.97 0.00 0.31
N ALA A 329 10.80 1.01 0.03
CA ALA A 329 12.17 1.09 0.55
C ALA A 329 12.20 1.30 2.07
N LEU A 330 11.34 2.18 2.61
CA LEU A 330 11.23 2.38 4.06
C LEU A 330 10.84 1.08 4.79
N LEU A 331 9.88 0.33 4.26
CA LEU A 331 9.45 -0.95 4.84
C LEU A 331 10.55 -2.00 4.77
N ARG A 332 11.25 -2.10 3.62
CA ARG A 332 12.39 -3.01 3.42
C ARG A 332 13.55 -2.71 4.37
N ASP A 333 13.88 -1.44 4.56
CA ASP A 333 15.08 -1.00 5.28
C ASP A 333 14.87 -0.91 6.80
N ASN A 334 13.62 -1.00 7.27
CA ASN A 334 13.27 -0.93 8.70
C ASN A 334 12.29 -2.06 9.11
N PRO A 335 12.61 -3.34 8.82
CA PRO A 335 11.70 -4.46 9.06
C PRO A 335 11.36 -4.66 10.55
N GLU A 336 12.26 -4.28 11.46
CA GLU A 336 12.06 -4.35 12.92
C GLU A 336 11.02 -3.35 13.43
N ILE A 337 10.81 -2.24 12.72
CA ILE A 337 9.79 -1.23 13.06
C ILE A 337 8.46 -1.64 12.43
N PHE A 338 8.47 -1.88 11.12
CA PHE A 338 7.23 -2.03 10.36
C PHE A 338 6.71 -3.46 10.28
N ASN A 339 7.51 -4.48 10.61
CA ASN A 339 7.17 -5.90 10.55
C ASN A 339 6.36 -6.29 9.28
N PRO A 340 6.85 -5.95 8.06
CA PRO A 340 6.16 -6.33 6.83
C PRO A 340 6.18 -7.86 6.66
N ALA A 341 5.14 -8.43 6.05
CA ALA A 341 5.11 -9.86 5.73
C ALA A 341 6.09 -10.24 4.61
N ALA A 342 6.32 -9.34 3.66
CA ALA A 342 7.15 -9.59 2.50
C ALA A 342 8.65 -9.62 2.83
N PRO A 343 9.43 -10.52 2.20
CA PRO A 343 10.88 -10.50 2.33
C PRO A 343 11.49 -9.29 1.59
N ALA A 344 12.70 -8.88 2.00
CA ALA A 344 13.39 -7.74 1.41
C ALA A 344 13.54 -7.83 -0.13
N ALA A 345 13.82 -9.03 -0.66
CA ALA A 345 13.94 -9.27 -2.09
C ALA A 345 12.63 -9.01 -2.87
N ALA A 346 11.47 -9.21 -2.25
CA ALA A 346 10.18 -8.88 -2.86
C ALA A 346 10.00 -7.35 -2.95
N PHE A 347 10.40 -6.60 -1.92
CA PHE A 347 10.41 -5.14 -1.99
C PHE A 347 11.41 -4.63 -3.03
N ASP A 348 12.59 -5.22 -3.15
CA ASP A 348 13.55 -4.86 -4.20
C ASP A 348 12.94 -5.01 -5.59
N ALA A 349 12.25 -6.13 -5.86
CA ALA A 349 11.54 -6.35 -7.12
C ALA A 349 10.43 -5.30 -7.36
N THR A 350 9.65 -4.96 -6.33
CA THR A 350 8.61 -3.92 -6.43
C THR A 350 9.20 -2.53 -6.70
N ILE A 351 10.32 -2.18 -6.05
CA ILE A 351 11.01 -0.90 -6.26
C ILE A 351 11.61 -0.85 -7.67
N GLU A 352 12.20 -1.94 -8.15
CA GLU A 352 12.72 -2.06 -9.50
C GLU A 352 11.60 -1.90 -10.54
N ALA A 353 10.48 -2.59 -10.35
CA ALA A 353 9.30 -2.46 -11.21
C ALA A 353 8.78 -1.02 -11.25
N ALA A 354 8.73 -0.32 -10.11
CA ALA A 354 8.30 1.07 -10.04
C ALA A 354 9.27 2.01 -10.78
N ARG A 355 10.58 1.80 -10.63
CA ARG A 355 11.60 2.54 -11.39
C ARG A 355 11.50 2.27 -12.89
N ALA A 356 11.28 1.03 -13.29
CA ALA A 356 11.10 0.65 -14.68
C ALA A 356 9.85 1.30 -15.28
N GLN A 357 8.73 1.33 -14.54
CA GLN A 357 7.53 2.05 -14.96
C GLN A 357 7.80 3.54 -15.19
N LEU A 358 8.41 4.22 -14.20
CA LEU A 358 8.75 5.65 -14.29
C LEU A 358 9.76 5.97 -15.40
N SER A 359 10.60 5.00 -15.77
CA SER A 359 11.62 5.21 -16.80
C SER A 359 11.11 4.96 -18.21
N TRP A 360 10.18 4.01 -18.39
CA TRP A 360 9.87 3.45 -19.71
C TRP A 360 8.38 3.39 -20.06
N ARG A 361 7.48 3.54 -19.09
CA ARG A 361 6.03 3.36 -19.27
C ARG A 361 5.22 4.58 -18.81
N THR A 362 5.87 5.72 -18.65
CA THR A 362 5.25 7.01 -18.32
C THR A 362 5.67 8.08 -19.33
N ALA A 363 5.12 9.29 -19.21
CA ALA A 363 5.46 10.40 -20.09
C ALA A 363 6.97 10.70 -20.06
N ASN A 364 7.59 10.79 -21.24
CA ASN A 364 8.95 11.29 -21.37
C ASN A 364 8.95 12.81 -21.24
N LEU A 365 9.73 13.35 -20.31
CA LEU A 365 9.83 14.78 -20.07
C LEU A 365 11.25 15.27 -20.36
N THR A 366 11.36 16.43 -21.00
CA THR A 366 12.61 17.20 -21.03
C THR A 366 12.44 18.52 -20.30
N LEU A 367 13.48 18.89 -19.54
CA LEU A 367 13.57 20.20 -18.91
C LEU A 367 14.35 21.13 -19.84
N GLN A 368 13.81 22.31 -20.09
CA GLN A 368 14.40 23.34 -20.93
C GLN A 368 14.53 24.64 -20.15
N GLY A 369 15.47 25.50 -20.57
CA GLY A 369 15.62 26.84 -19.99
C GLY A 369 15.90 26.83 -18.49
N THR A 370 16.60 25.81 -17.98
CA THR A 370 16.95 25.69 -16.56
C THR A 370 17.80 26.87 -16.12
N ALA A 371 17.31 27.65 -15.16
CA ALA A 371 18.03 28.77 -14.56
C ALA A 371 17.89 28.73 -13.03
N LEU A 372 18.99 28.96 -12.33
CA LEU A 372 19.01 29.12 -10.88
C LEU A 372 19.21 30.61 -10.56
N SER A 373 18.26 31.21 -9.84
CA SER A 373 18.34 32.60 -9.37
C SER A 373 18.17 32.61 -7.85
N GLY A 374 19.27 32.83 -7.12
CA GLY A 374 19.32 32.65 -5.67
C GLY A 374 19.00 31.19 -5.29
N SER A 375 17.91 31.00 -4.55
CA SER A 375 17.40 29.67 -4.15
C SER A 375 16.25 29.18 -5.03
N SER A 376 15.93 29.86 -6.14
CA SER A 376 14.83 29.50 -7.04
C SER A 376 15.36 28.86 -8.32
N LEU A 377 14.97 27.62 -8.57
CA LEU A 377 15.22 26.90 -9.83
C LEU A 377 13.99 27.05 -10.73
N THR A 378 14.17 27.64 -11.92
CA THR A 378 13.12 27.77 -12.94
C THR A 378 13.47 26.94 -14.15
N PHE A 379 12.49 26.26 -14.72
CA PHE A 379 12.62 25.51 -15.97
C PHE A 379 11.26 25.41 -16.66
N ASP A 380 11.29 25.20 -17.96
CA ASP A 380 10.13 24.80 -18.76
C ASP A 380 10.15 23.27 -18.89
N THR A 381 8.99 22.62 -18.72
CA THR A 381 8.85 21.17 -18.92
C THR A 381 8.18 20.90 -20.27
N GLN A 382 8.84 20.14 -21.13
CA GLN A 382 8.29 19.66 -22.38
C GLN A 382 7.98 18.16 -22.29
N ILE A 383 6.73 17.79 -22.60
CA ILE A 383 6.33 16.39 -22.80
C ILE A 383 6.78 15.97 -24.20
N ILE A 384 7.55 14.89 -24.27
CA ILE A 384 7.96 14.22 -25.51
C ILE A 384 6.97 13.09 -25.74
N THR A 385 6.13 13.27 -26.76
CA THR A 385 5.16 12.27 -27.24
C THR A 385 5.77 11.38 -28.30
#